data_AF-A0A3B9HMV1-F1
#
_entry.id   AF-A0A3B9HMV1-F1
#
_cell.length_a   1.000
_cell.length_b   1.000
_cell.length_c   1.000
_cell.angle_alpha   90.00
_cell.angle_beta   90.00
_cell.angle_gamma   90.00
#
_symmetry.space_group_name_H-M   'P 1'
#
loop_
_entity.id
_entity.type
_entity.pdbx_description
1 polymer ?
#
loop_
_entity_poly.entity_id
_entity_poly.type
_entity_poly.pdbx_seq_one_letter_code
_entity_poly.pdbx_strand_id
1 'polypeptide(L)' 'RNGRPVHFSMHRNGNLVQQGNSQDMIFSVARQISYASTFFTLRQGDILFTGTPSGVGPVAPGDKLEGFLETDKVFDIQIR' A
#
# COMPACT_ATOMS: atom_id res chain seq x y z
N ARG A 1 9.82 -11.56 2.68
CA ARG A 1 9.94 -12.34 3.94
C ARG A 1 8.54 -12.85 4.29
N ASN A 2 8.23 -14.13 4.05
CA ASN A 2 6.84 -14.59 4.12
C ASN A 2 6.32 -14.62 5.57
N GLY A 3 5.20 -13.91 5.79
CA GLY A 3 4.38 -13.99 7.01
C GLY A 3 4.68 -12.97 8.11
N ARG A 4 5.69 -12.10 7.95
CA ARG A 4 5.91 -11.03 8.93
C ARG A 4 5.00 -9.84 8.66
N PRO A 5 4.50 -9.17 9.71
CA PRO A 5 3.83 -7.89 9.59
C PRO A 5 4.68 -6.92 8.80
N VAL A 6 4.05 -6.16 7.91
CA VAL A 6 4.71 -5.10 7.14
C VAL A 6 4.11 -3.76 7.54
N HIS A 7 4.95 -2.85 8.02
CA HIS A 7 4.59 -1.45 8.22
C HIS A 7 4.71 -0.70 6.90
N PHE A 8 3.76 0.18 6.63
CA PHE A 8 3.80 1.04 5.45
C PHE A 8 3.22 2.41 5.77
N SER A 9 3.74 3.44 5.11
CA SER A 9 3.30 4.82 5.33
C SER A 9 3.41 5.66 4.06
N MET A 10 2.65 6.75 4.05
CA MET A 10 2.73 7.77 3.02
C MET A 10 2.81 9.16 3.66
N HIS A 11 3.73 9.97 3.17
CA HIS A 11 3.88 11.37 3.50
C HIS A 11 3.46 12.24 2.31
N ARG A 12 2.79 13.36 2.59
CA ARG A 12 2.50 14.43 1.64
C ARG A 12 3.15 15.72 2.13
N ASN A 13 4.06 16.27 1.33
CA ASN A 13 4.83 17.47 1.66
C ASN A 13 5.52 17.34 3.04
N GLY A 14 6.12 16.17 3.30
CA GLY A 14 6.76 15.83 4.58
C GLY A 14 5.81 15.40 5.70
N ASN A 15 4.51 15.69 5.60
CA ASN A 15 3.53 15.34 6.63
C ASN A 15 3.03 13.91 6.46
N LEU A 16 3.09 13.10 7.52
CA LEU A 16 2.51 11.76 7.53
C LEU A 16 0.99 11.86 7.33
N VAL A 17 0.48 11.27 6.25
CA VAL A 17 -0.96 11.29 5.92
C VAL A 17 -1.60 9.91 5.97
N GLN A 18 -0.83 8.84 5.75
CA GLN A 18 -1.30 7.47 5.88
C GLN A 18 -0.27 6.62 6.61
N GLN A 19 -0.76 5.73 7.48
CA GLN A 19 0.07 4.77 8.20
C GLN A 19 -0.73 3.49 8.38
N GLY A 20 -0.11 2.34 8.13
CA GLY A 20 -0.76 1.05 8.32
C GLY A 20 0.23 -0.07 8.63
N ASN A 21 -0.32 -1.17 9.14
CA ASN A 21 0.37 -2.43 9.28
C ASN A 21 -0.46 -3.56 8.65
N SER A 22 0.19 -4.50 7.97
CA SER A 22 -0.51 -5.62 7.33
C SER A 22 -1.26 -6.55 8.30
N GLN A 23 -0.96 -6.52 9.60
CA GLN A 23 -1.72 -7.22 10.65
C GLN A 23 -3.11 -6.64 10.87
N ASP A 24 -3.29 -5.34 10.60
CA ASP A 24 -4.56 -4.64 10.78
C ASP A 24 -5.50 -4.82 9.58
N MET A 25 -5.06 -5.56 8.54
CA MET A 25 -5.89 -5.88 7.39
C MET A 25 -7.03 -6.82 7.82
N ILE A 26 -8.28 -6.45 7.48
CA ILE A 26 -9.48 -7.26 7.70
C ILE A 26 -9.33 -8.67 7.08
N PHE A 27 -8.70 -8.74 5.89
CA PHE A 27 -8.36 -9.99 5.22
C PHE A 27 -6.87 -10.04 4.94
N SER A 28 -6.20 -11.11 5.38
CA SER A 28 -4.78 -11.31 5.10
C SER A 28 -4.49 -11.39 3.60
N VAL A 29 -3.27 -11.03 3.19
CA VAL A 29 -2.83 -11.12 1.79
C VAL A 29 -3.06 -12.52 1.20
N ALA A 30 -2.78 -13.58 1.97
CA ALA A 30 -3.02 -14.96 1.56
C ALA A 30 -4.51 -15.24 1.30
N ARG A 31 -5.41 -14.71 2.15
CA ARG A 31 -6.86 -14.83 1.96
C ARG A 31 -7.33 -14.07 0.72
N GLN A 32 -6.79 -12.87 0.47
CA GLN A 32 -7.13 -12.09 -0.71
C GLN A 32 -6.72 -12.79 -2.01
N ILE A 33 -5.50 -13.36 -2.07
CA ILE A 33 -5.03 -14.15 -3.22
C ILE A 33 -5.93 -15.36 -3.45
N SER A 34 -6.20 -16.13 -2.39
CA SER A 34 -7.06 -17.32 -2.44
C SER A 34 -8.45 -16.97 -2.97
N TYR A 35 -9.07 -15.91 -2.45
CA TYR A 35 -10.39 -15.46 -2.87
C TYR A 35 -10.40 -14.92 -4.31
N ALA A 36 -9.44 -14.08 -4.70
CA ALA A 36 -9.37 -13.57 -6.07
C ALA A 36 -9.21 -14.71 -7.10
N SER A 37 -8.45 -15.76 -6.74
CA SER A 37 -8.19 -16.91 -7.60
C SER A 37 -9.41 -17.76 -7.93
N THR A 38 -10.52 -17.63 -7.17
CA THR A 38 -11.78 -18.32 -7.49
C THR A 38 -12.53 -17.67 -8.64
N PHE A 39 -12.20 -16.41 -8.98
CA PHE A 39 -12.85 -15.65 -10.06
C PHE A 39 -11.91 -15.40 -11.23
N PHE A 40 -10.62 -15.22 -10.98
CA PHE A 40 -9.63 -14.89 -11.99
C PHE A 40 -8.44 -15.84 -11.92
N THR A 41 -7.96 -16.31 -13.07
CA THR A 41 -6.67 -17.01 -13.12
C THR A 41 -5.53 -16.02 -12.92
N LEU A 42 -4.87 -16.07 -11.75
CA LEU A 42 -3.70 -15.26 -11.46
C LEU A 42 -2.47 -15.80 -12.20
N ARG A 43 -1.70 -14.90 -12.79
CA ARG A 43 -0.47 -15.20 -13.53
C ARG A 43 0.73 -14.54 -12.88
N GLN A 44 1.91 -15.06 -13.20
CA GLN A 44 3.16 -14.42 -12.81
C GLN A 44 3.21 -13.01 -13.40
N GLY A 45 3.53 -12.04 -12.54
CA GLY A 45 3.57 -10.62 -12.91
C GLY A 45 2.29 -9.85 -12.62
N ASP A 46 1.20 -10.53 -12.25
CA ASP A 46 -0.02 -9.84 -11.83
C ASP A 46 0.19 -9.09 -10.51
N ILE A 47 -0.42 -7.90 -10.41
CA ILE A 47 -0.34 -7.02 -9.24
C ILE A 47 -1.71 -6.99 -8.55
N LEU A 48 -1.72 -7.29 -7.25
CA LEU A 48 -2.91 -7.20 -6.41
C LEU A 48 -2.79 -6.01 -5.44
N PHE A 49 -3.72 -5.07 -5.53
CA PHE A 49 -3.84 -3.97 -4.57
C PHE A 49 -4.69 -4.41 -3.39
N THR A 50 -4.10 -4.42 -2.19
CA THR A 50 -4.69 -5.04 -0.99
C THR A 50 -5.51 -4.07 -0.12
N GLY A 51 -5.84 -2.90 -0.65
CA GLY A 51 -6.51 -1.81 0.07
C GLY A 51 -5.55 -0.74 0.59
N THR A 52 -6.13 0.24 1.29
CA THR A 52 -5.45 1.42 1.82
C THR A 52 -5.84 1.61 3.30
N PRO A 53 -4.94 2.10 4.17
CA PRO A 53 -5.30 2.46 5.53
C PRO A 53 -6.08 3.79 5.53
N SER A 54 -6.46 4.26 6.72
CA SER A 54 -7.07 5.58 6.88
C SER A 54 -6.12 6.71 6.44
N GLY A 55 -6.69 7.89 6.16
CA GLY A 55 -5.93 9.07 5.74
C GLY A 55 -5.86 9.29 4.23
N VAL A 56 -6.74 8.63 3.47
CA VAL A 56 -7.01 8.99 2.07
C VAL A 56 -7.52 10.43 1.99
N GLY A 57 -6.99 11.20 1.05
CA GLY A 57 -7.37 12.59 0.86
C GLY A 57 -6.95 13.12 -0.53
N PRO A 58 -7.42 14.31 -0.91
CA PRO A 58 -7.12 14.91 -2.21
C PRO A 58 -5.62 15.22 -2.33
N VAL A 59 -5.12 15.22 -3.56
CA VAL A 59 -3.77 15.69 -3.92
C VAL A 59 -3.89 16.81 -4.95
N ALA A 60 -2.96 17.75 -4.94
CA ALA A 60 -2.96 18.91 -5.83
C ALA A 60 -1.64 19.00 -6.62
N PRO A 61 -1.63 19.66 -7.79
CA PRO A 61 -0.39 20.00 -8.48
C PRO A 61 0.58 20.72 -7.54
N GLY A 62 1.85 20.29 -7.55
CA GLY A 62 2.87 20.78 -6.62
C GLY A 62 3.03 19.96 -5.34
N ASP A 63 2.12 19.02 -5.04
CA ASP A 63 2.32 18.10 -3.93
C ASP A 63 3.47 17.12 -4.20
N LYS A 64 4.25 16.85 -3.15
CA LYS A 64 5.25 15.78 -3.12
C LYS A 64 4.73 14.62 -2.27
N LEU A 65 4.69 13.43 -2.85
CA LEU A 65 4.28 12.20 -2.17
C LEU A 65 5.48 11.26 -1.99
N GLU A 66 5.67 10.79 -0.77
CA GLU A 66 6.71 9.80 -0.45
C GLU A 66 6.07 8.60 0.24
N GLY A 67 6.38 7.40 -0.24
CA GLY A 67 5.85 6.16 0.31
C GLY A 67 6.96 5.25 0.82
N PHE A 68 6.68 4.60 1.94
CA PHE A 68 7.65 3.76 2.64
C PHE A 68 7.06 2.38 2.91
N LEU A 69 7.90 1.37 2.77
CA LEU A 69 7.70 0.05 3.36
C LEU A 69 8.78 -0.13 4.43
N GLU A 70 8.37 -0.37 5.66
CA GLU A 70 9.24 -0.29 6.83
C GLU A 70 9.98 1.06 6.87
N THR A 71 11.30 1.04 6.76
CA THR A 71 12.17 2.22 6.69
C THR A 71 12.56 2.59 5.26
N ASP A 72 12.24 1.74 4.29
CA ASP A 72 12.71 1.87 2.92
C ASP A 72 11.74 2.73 2.13
N LYS A 73 12.24 3.85 1.57
CA LYS A 73 11.45 4.67 0.64
C LYS A 73 11.28 3.92 -0.67
N VAL A 74 10.05 3.55 -0.99
CA VAL A 74 9.70 2.76 -2.19
C VAL A 74 9.20 3.62 -3.35
N PHE A 75 8.73 4.84 -3.07
CA PHE A 75 8.47 5.84 -4.10
C PHE A 75 8.65 7.27 -3.59
N ASP A 76 8.96 8.17 -4.51
CA ASP A 76 9.02 9.63 -4.33
C ASP A 76 8.51 10.27 -5.63
N ILE A 77 7.35 10.92 -5.56
CA ILE A 77 6.62 11.41 -6.75
C ILE A 77 6.21 12.85 -6.53
N GLN A 78 6.50 13.68 -7.54
CA GLN A 78 6.01 15.06 -7.64
C GLN A 78 4.75 15.10 -8.50
N ILE A 79 3.64 15.59 -7.96
CA ILE A 79 2.39 15.79 -8.70
C ILE A 79 2.54 17.01 -9.61
N ARG A 80 2.28 16.82 -10.90
CA ARG A 80 2.34 17.83 -11.96
C ARG A 80 0.96 18.19 -12.46
#